data_AF-A0A3A3GPA4-F1
#
_entry.id   AF-A0A3A3GPA4-F1
#
_cell.length_a   1.000
_cell.length_b   1.000
_cell.length_c   1.000
_cell.angle_alpha   90.00
_cell.angle_beta   90.00
_cell.angle_gamma   90.00
#
_symmetry.space_group_name_H-M   'P 1'
#
loop_
_entity.id
_entity.type
_entity.pdbx_description
1 polymer ?
#
loop_
_entity_poly.entity_id
_entity_poly.type
_entity_poly.pdbx_seq_one_letter_code
_entity_poly.pdbx_strand_id
1 'polypeptide(L)'
;MTTDGHLSPQGIEALRTRFQAQSRKAQAYYTIMHRARGVAENDDAASAWMNAPLPAFDGKTPAQLVNDGREDDVLGYIDALKPGSPG
;
A
#
# COMPACT_ATOMS: atom_id res chain seq x y z
N MET A 1 32.53 -31.30 0.44
CA MET A 1 32.38 -30.09 1.28
C MET A 1 30.89 -29.84 1.44
N THR A 2 30.30 -30.34 2.51
CA THR A 2 28.94 -29.98 2.94
C THR A 2 29.05 -28.68 3.70
N THR A 3 28.68 -27.56 3.08
CA THR A 3 28.49 -26.33 3.83
C THR A 3 27.05 -26.33 4.30
N ASP A 4 26.89 -26.64 5.58
CA ASP A 4 25.65 -26.62 6.34
C ASP A 4 24.76 -25.43 5.99
N GLY A 5 23.51 -25.74 5.62
CA GLY A 5 22.41 -24.82 5.43
C GLY A 5 21.89 -24.24 6.74
N HIS A 6 22.76 -23.66 7.55
CA HIS A 6 22.35 -22.82 8.66
C HIS A 6 22.33 -21.37 8.17
N LEU A 7 21.13 -20.84 7.92
CA LEU A 7 20.95 -19.41 7.70
C LEU A 7 21.67 -18.67 8.83
N SER A 8 22.69 -17.88 8.51
CA SER A 8 23.44 -17.12 9.51
C SER A 8 22.46 -16.20 10.26
N PRO A 9 22.72 -15.83 11.53
CA PRO A 9 21.85 -14.92 12.29
C PRO A 9 21.49 -13.65 11.52
N GLN A 10 22.45 -13.11 10.76
CA GLN A 10 22.26 -11.96 9.85
C GLN A 10 21.32 -12.27 8.67
N GLY A 11 21.35 -13.49 8.13
CA GLY A 11 20.44 -13.92 7.06
C GLY A 11 18.99 -14.11 7.54
N ILE A 12 18.80 -14.63 8.76
CA ILE A 12 17.48 -14.72 9.40
C ILE A 12 16.93 -13.32 9.70
N GLU A 13 17.78 -12.40 10.17
CA GLU A 13 17.39 -11.02 10.43
C GLU A 13 17.02 -10.27 9.14
N ALA A 14 17.81 -10.41 8.07
CA ALA A 14 17.50 -9.82 6.76
C ALA A 14 16.18 -10.38 6.19
N LEU A 15 15.92 -11.69 6.33
CA LEU A 15 14.66 -12.30 5.92
C LEU A 15 13.49 -11.76 6.74
N ARG A 16 13.64 -11.65 8.07
CA ARG A 16 12.63 -11.08 8.96
C ARG A 16 12.31 -9.64 8.59
N THR A 17 13.32 -8.80 8.35
CA THR A 17 13.13 -7.41 7.93
C THR A 17 12.39 -7.31 6.61
N ARG A 18 12.75 -8.15 5.62
CA ARG A 18 12.05 -8.20 4.32
C ARG A 18 10.62 -8.70 4.46
N PHE A 19 10.39 -9.72 5.28
CA PHE A 19 9.05 -10.26 5.53
C PHE A 19 8.17 -9.24 6.27
N GLN A 20 8.71 -8.50 7.23
CA GLN A 20 8.04 -7.40 7.91
C GLN A 20 7.73 -6.25 6.95
N ALA A 21 8.68 -5.86 6.08
CA ALA A 21 8.45 -4.84 5.06
C ALA A 21 7.39 -5.28 4.05
N GLN A 22 7.43 -6.53 3.60
CA GLN A 22 6.43 -7.12 2.70
C GLN A 22 5.06 -7.22 3.35
N SER A 23 4.98 -7.61 4.63
CA SER A 23 3.73 -7.66 5.39
C SER A 23 3.13 -6.27 5.58
N ARG A 24 3.95 -5.26 5.91
CA ARG A 24 3.50 -3.86 5.97
C ARG A 24 2.96 -3.37 4.64
N LYS A 25 3.68 -3.65 3.54
CA LYS A 25 3.24 -3.28 2.19
C LYS A 25 1.92 -3.96 1.81
N ALA A 26 1.76 -5.24 2.15
CA ALA A 26 0.52 -5.98 1.90
C ALA A 26 -0.65 -5.41 2.72
N GLN A 27 -0.44 -5.12 4.01
CA GLN A 27 -1.45 -4.49 4.86
C GLN A 27 -1.84 -3.11 4.34
N ALA A 28 -0.87 -2.28 3.95
CA ALA A 28 -1.14 -0.97 3.34
C ALA A 28 -1.96 -1.10 2.06
N TYR A 29 -1.62 -2.07 1.19
CA TYR A 29 -2.37 -2.34 -0.03
C TYR A 29 -3.82 -2.76 0.25
N TYR A 30 -4.05 -3.64 1.21
CA TYR A 30 -5.41 -4.04 1.62
C TYR A 30 -6.20 -2.88 2.23
N THR A 31 -5.58 -2.06 3.08
CA THR A 31 -6.22 -0.88 3.66
C THR A 31 -6.61 0.11 2.58
N ILE A 32 -5.72 0.39 1.62
CA ILE A 32 -6.01 1.27 0.49
C ILE A 32 -7.15 0.70 -0.35
N MET A 33 -7.13 -0.60 -0.68
CA MET A 33 -8.20 -1.21 -1.48
C MET A 33 -9.55 -1.16 -0.74
N HIS A 34 -9.56 -1.46 0.56
CA HIS A 34 -10.78 -1.40 1.36
C HIS A 34 -11.32 0.03 1.46
N ARG A 35 -10.43 1.02 1.62
CA ARG A 35 -10.82 2.43 1.69
C ARG A 35 -11.27 2.96 0.33
N ALA A 36 -10.58 2.57 -0.74
CA ALA A 36 -10.98 2.84 -2.12
C ALA A 36 -12.37 2.27 -2.40
N ARG A 37 -12.69 1.05 -1.96
CA ARG A 37 -14.06 0.48 -2.01
C ARG A 37 -15.08 1.22 -1.13
N GLY A 38 -14.62 1.97 -0.14
CA GLY A 38 -15.48 2.85 0.66
C GLY A 38 -15.84 4.17 -0.03
N VAL A 39 -15.14 4.51 -1.12
CA VAL A 39 -15.35 5.71 -1.96
C VAL A 39 -15.87 5.30 -3.36
N ALA A 40 -15.49 4.12 -3.83
CA ALA A 40 -15.87 3.53 -5.09
C ALA A 40 -16.95 2.47 -4.87
N GLU A 41 -18.06 2.56 -5.61
CA GLU A 41 -19.23 1.70 -5.43
C GLU A 41 -18.95 0.21 -5.72
N ASN A 42 -17.92 -0.09 -6.50
CA ASN A 42 -17.52 -1.45 -6.87
C ASN A 42 -16.00 -1.54 -7.11
N ASP A 43 -15.49 -2.78 -7.20
CA ASP A 43 -14.07 -3.06 -7.37
C ASP A 43 -13.51 -2.49 -8.69
N ASP A 44 -14.32 -2.41 -9.75
CA ASP A 44 -13.95 -1.77 -11.02
C ASP A 44 -13.73 -0.27 -10.86
N ALA A 45 -14.60 0.42 -10.10
CA ALA A 45 -14.47 1.84 -9.80
C ALA A 45 -13.26 2.10 -8.89
N ALA A 46 -12.93 1.19 -7.96
CA ALA A 46 -11.71 1.28 -7.16
C ALA A 46 -10.45 1.11 -8.02
N SER A 47 -10.48 0.15 -8.96
CA SER A 47 -9.40 -0.07 -9.94
C SER A 47 -9.23 1.15 -10.87
N ALA A 48 -10.34 1.72 -11.36
CA ALA A 48 -10.33 2.93 -12.16
C ALA A 48 -9.77 4.13 -11.37
N TRP A 49 -10.16 4.27 -10.10
CA TRP A 49 -9.63 5.31 -9.22
C TRP A 49 -8.14 5.17 -8.96
N MET A 50 -7.64 3.95 -8.74
CA MET A 50 -6.20 3.67 -8.58
C MET A 50 -5.35 4.07 -9.79
N ASN A 51 -5.97 4.12 -10.97
CA ASN A 51 -5.36 4.56 -12.23
C ASN A 51 -5.74 5.99 -12.62
N ALA A 52 -6.60 6.66 -11.84
CA ALA A 52 -7.01 8.03 -12.13
C ALA A 52 -5.95 9.02 -11.63
N PRO A 53 -5.57 10.03 -12.43
CA PRO A 53 -4.62 11.04 -12.01
C PRO A 53 -5.22 11.90 -10.89
N LEU A 54 -4.47 12.07 -9.79
CA LEU A 54 -4.90 12.90 -8.69
C LEU A 54 -4.38 14.33 -8.87
N PRO A 55 -5.26 15.35 -8.94
CA PRO A 55 -4.84 16.73 -9.12
C PRO A 55 -4.02 17.26 -7.93
N ALA A 56 -4.22 16.71 -6.72
CA ALA A 56 -3.46 17.06 -5.53
C ALA A 56 -2.00 16.56 -5.53
N PHE A 57 -1.64 15.65 -6.46
CA PHE A 57 -0.33 15.02 -6.53
C PHE A 57 0.32 15.19 -7.91
N ASP A 58 0.22 16.38 -8.50
CA ASP A 58 0.78 16.70 -9.82
C ASP A 58 0.26 15.79 -10.95
N GLY A 59 -0.96 15.26 -10.80
CA GLY A 59 -1.54 14.31 -11.74
C GLY A 59 -1.01 12.88 -11.62
N LYS A 60 -0.24 12.55 -10.57
CA LYS A 60 0.15 11.17 -10.27
C LYS A 60 -1.06 10.33 -9.90
N THR A 61 -1.04 9.06 -10.29
CA THR A 61 -2.08 8.11 -9.90
C THR A 61 -1.82 7.55 -8.49
N PRO A 62 -2.87 7.10 -7.77
CA PRO A 62 -2.68 6.41 -6.49
C PRO A 62 -1.73 5.21 -6.60
N ALA A 63 -1.81 4.43 -7.68
CA ALA A 63 -0.91 3.32 -7.92
C ALA A 63 0.57 3.75 -8.02
N GLN A 64 0.85 4.89 -8.67
CA GLN A 64 2.20 5.44 -8.74
C GLN A 64 2.70 5.92 -7.38
N LEU A 65 1.84 6.58 -6.60
CA LEU A 65 2.19 7.06 -5.26
C LEU A 65 2.50 5.89 -4.31
N VAL A 66 1.71 4.82 -4.34
CA VAL A 66 1.98 3.59 -3.57
C VAL A 66 3.29 2.93 -4.02
N ASN A 67 3.60 2.94 -5.31
CA ASN A 67 4.88 2.42 -5.80
C ASN A 67 6.08 3.28 -5.36
N ASP A 68 5.88 4.60 -5.25
CA ASP A 68 6.86 5.57 -4.74
C ASP A 68 7.03 5.51 -3.21
N GLY A 69 6.27 4.66 -2.49
CA GLY A 69 6.31 4.58 -1.02
C GLY A 69 5.57 5.73 -0.32
N ARG A 70 4.61 6.36 -1.03
CA ARG A 70 3.75 7.44 -0.54
C ARG A 70 2.33 6.92 -0.26
N GLU A 71 2.20 5.70 0.24
CA GLU A 71 0.91 5.09 0.60
C GLU A 71 0.13 5.91 1.64
N ASP A 72 0.83 6.53 2.60
CA ASP A 72 0.23 7.32 3.68
C ASP A 72 -0.45 8.59 3.12
N ASP A 73 0.18 9.23 2.14
CA ASP A 73 -0.37 10.40 1.46
C ASP A 73 -1.65 10.05 0.68
N VAL A 74 -1.66 8.89 0.02
CA VAL A 74 -2.83 8.38 -0.70
C VAL A 74 -3.96 8.09 0.28
N LEU A 75 -3.67 7.46 1.42
CA LEU A 75 -4.64 7.19 2.47
C LEU A 75 -5.24 8.48 3.03
N GLY A 76 -4.40 9.46 3.36
CA GLY A 76 -4.84 10.77 3.84
C GLY A 76 -5.70 11.52 2.82
N TYR A 77 -5.37 11.41 1.53
CA TYR A 77 -6.20 11.98 0.47
C TYR A 77 -7.57 11.31 0.35
N ILE A 78 -7.63 9.97 0.45
CA ILE A 78 -8.91 9.25 0.47
C ILE A 78 -9.75 9.65 1.69
N ASP A 79 -9.12 9.80 2.86
CA ASP A 79 -9.81 10.26 4.08
C ASP A 79 -10.33 11.69 3.95
N ALA A 80 -9.59 12.58 3.30
CA ALA A 80 -10.05 13.93 3.00
C ALA A 80 -11.22 13.96 1.98
N LEU A 81 -11.22 13.04 1.00
CA LEU A 81 -12.30 12.89 0.01
C LEU A 81 -13.57 12.28 0.58
N LYS A 82 -13.48 11.53 1.69
CA LYS A 82 -14.63 11.01 2.42
C LYS A 82 -14.86 11.82 3.70
N PRO A 83 -15.48 13.02 3.63
CA PRO A 83 -15.96 13.71 4.83
C PRO A 83 -17.19 12.96 5.38
N GLY A 84 -16.95 11.83 6.05
CA GLY A 84 -18.04 11.01 6.56
C GLY A 84 -17.67 9.56 6.84
N SER A 85 -16.89 9.34 7.89
CA SER A 85 -17.15 8.28 8.87
C SER A 85 -16.49 8.69 10.18
N PRO A 86 -17.20 9.38 11.08
CA PRO A 86 -16.80 9.42 12.48
C PRO A 86 -17.09 8.06 13.10
N GLY A 87 -16.09 7.46 13.78
CA GLY A 87 -16.29 6.41 14.79
C GLY A 87 -16.52 5.00 14.27
#